data_AF-A0A5C3E7J4-F1
#
_entry.id   AF-A0A5C3E7J4-F1
#
_cell.length_a   1.000
_cell.length_b   1.000
_cell.length_c   1.000
_cell.angle_alpha   90.00
_cell.angle_beta   90.00
_cell.angle_gamma   90.00
#
_symmetry.space_group_name_H-M   'P 1'
#
loop_
_entity.id
_entity.type
_entity.pdbx_description
1 polymer ?
#
loop_
_entity_poly.entity_id
_entity_poly.type
_entity_poly.pdbx_seq_one_letter_code
_entity_poly.pdbx_strand_id
1 'polypeptide(L)'
;MSRSTIVICFLFLALSLLGQSVAMPPRRVRERPPPLDVAASSSSSGQPSKYEALYQSLLDPFGWYQENPTHYAPMGSPRGNVRIPAGHAEMYLGYLRDNPAYISPSAADELNAILNRVRDMVNSPTPPTSDDQRALVGFLEEAANRSRRDLMSPLHPENVTSQHISPVEKLSNKYKALTGLLQNRHWVDRLTNQLDPDQQERFLAANSVLSAEQTLLETATEYAGTFPRLP
;
A
#
# COMPACT_ATOMS: atom_id res chain seq x y z
N MET A 1 24.61 -38.70 -47.87
CA MET A 1 23.91 -37.74 -46.98
C MET A 1 24.87 -37.34 -45.87
N SER A 2 25.37 -36.12 -45.95
CA SER A 2 26.58 -35.64 -45.27
C SER A 2 26.23 -34.90 -43.97
N ARG A 3 26.92 -35.25 -42.88
CA ARG A 3 26.73 -34.74 -41.51
C ARG A 3 27.31 -33.34 -41.27
N SER A 4 27.65 -32.59 -42.33
CA SER A 4 28.42 -31.34 -42.24
C SER A 4 27.60 -30.04 -42.31
N THR A 5 26.27 -30.10 -42.43
CA THR A 5 25.41 -28.90 -42.52
C THR A 5 24.73 -28.49 -41.20
N ILE A 6 24.80 -29.31 -40.15
CA ILE A 6 24.10 -29.02 -38.87
C ILE A 6 24.94 -28.16 -37.91
N VAL A 7 26.26 -28.10 -38.10
CA VAL A 7 27.16 -27.37 -37.17
C VAL A 7 27.24 -25.87 -37.47
N ILE A 8 26.87 -25.42 -38.67
CA ILE A 8 27.00 -24.01 -39.08
C ILE A 8 25.82 -23.15 -38.59
N CYS A 9 24.64 -23.73 -38.33
CA CYS A 9 23.50 -22.98 -37.78
C CYS A 9 23.62 -22.65 -36.29
N PHE A 10 24.43 -23.37 -35.51
CA PHE A 10 24.61 -23.08 -34.08
C PHE A 10 25.67 -22.02 -33.79
N LEU A 11 26.61 -21.76 -34.71
CA LEU A 11 27.64 -20.72 -34.50
C LEU A 11 27.12 -19.29 -34.78
N PHE A 12 26.10 -19.14 -35.64
CA PHE A 12 25.48 -17.84 -35.92
C PHE A 12 24.48 -17.38 -34.86
N LEU A 13 23.91 -18.31 -34.07
CA LEU A 13 23.01 -17.97 -32.97
C LEU A 13 23.77 -17.47 -31.71
N ALA A 14 25.03 -17.89 -31.54
CA ALA A 14 25.86 -17.49 -30.39
C ALA A 14 26.50 -16.10 -30.53
N LEU A 15 26.71 -15.62 -31.76
CA LEU A 15 27.27 -14.28 -32.04
C LEU A 15 26.22 -13.17 -32.12
N SER A 16 24.93 -13.53 -32.16
CA SER A 16 23.81 -12.55 -32.14
C SER A 16 23.40 -12.13 -30.72
N LEU A 17 23.97 -12.75 -29.68
CA LEU A 17 23.68 -12.47 -28.26
C LEU A 17 24.73 -11.60 -27.57
N LEU A 18 25.79 -11.16 -28.27
CA LEU A 18 26.87 -10.34 -27.69
C LEU A 18 26.88 -8.87 -28.12
N GLY A 19 25.86 -8.38 -28.82
CA GLY A 19 25.86 -7.03 -29.38
C GLY A 19 24.58 -6.27 -29.09
N GLN A 20 24.38 -5.82 -27.84
CA GLN A 20 23.60 -4.62 -27.50
C GLN A 20 23.67 -4.32 -25.98
N SER A 21 24.87 -4.11 -25.44
CA SER A 21 25.00 -3.31 -24.22
C SER A 21 24.77 -1.84 -24.61
N VAL A 22 23.51 -1.44 -24.69
CA VAL A 22 23.16 -0.02 -24.72
C VAL A 22 23.71 0.57 -23.42
N ALA A 23 24.65 1.50 -23.54
CA ALA A 23 25.13 2.28 -22.42
C ALA A 23 23.91 2.88 -21.72
N MET A 24 23.63 2.41 -20.50
CA MET A 24 22.60 3.02 -19.67
C MET A 24 22.93 4.52 -19.55
N PRO A 25 21.97 5.43 -19.80
CA PRO A 25 22.17 6.82 -19.44
C PRO A 25 22.51 6.88 -17.94
N PRO A 26 23.34 7.83 -17.52
CA PRO A 26 23.73 7.94 -16.12
C PRO A 26 22.47 7.94 -15.26
N ARG A 27 22.40 7.02 -14.28
CA ARG A 27 21.39 7.06 -13.21
C ARG A 27 21.41 8.48 -12.67
N ARG A 28 20.38 9.29 -12.98
CA ARG A 28 20.16 10.55 -12.28
C ARG A 28 20.19 10.19 -10.80
N VAL A 29 21.09 10.82 -10.07
CA VAL A 29 21.10 10.81 -8.61
C VAL A 29 19.67 11.20 -8.21
N ARG A 30 18.89 10.21 -7.76
CA ARG A 30 17.50 10.43 -7.35
C ARG A 30 17.58 11.34 -6.13
N GLU A 31 17.01 12.53 -6.23
CA GLU A 31 16.74 13.36 -5.06
C GLU A 31 15.79 12.53 -4.17
N ARG A 32 16.35 12.00 -3.09
CA ARG A 32 15.60 11.40 -2.00
C ARG A 32 14.51 12.41 -1.61
N PRO A 33 13.22 12.03 -1.49
CA PRO A 33 12.28 12.89 -0.79
C PRO A 33 12.90 13.23 0.57
N PRO A 34 12.79 14.49 1.05
CA PRO A 34 13.41 14.87 2.30
C PRO A 34 12.95 13.88 3.40
N PRO A 35 13.90 13.32 4.18
CA PRO A 35 13.54 12.48 5.31
C PRO A 35 12.62 13.26 6.26
N LEU A 36 11.96 12.55 7.16
CA LEU A 36 11.03 13.08 8.16
C LEU A 36 11.62 14.20 9.06
N ASP A 37 12.89 14.53 8.90
CA ASP A 37 13.62 15.58 9.62
C ASP A 37 14.09 16.71 8.69
N VAL A 38 13.21 17.66 8.37
CA VAL A 38 13.67 18.98 7.90
C VAL A 38 13.12 20.06 8.81
N ALA A 39 13.75 20.17 9.97
CA ALA A 39 14.12 21.45 10.54
C ALA A 39 15.64 21.42 10.81
N ALA A 40 16.29 22.53 10.50
CA ALA A 40 17.73 22.68 10.41
C ALA A 40 18.55 22.16 11.62
N SER A 41 19.78 21.73 11.32
CA SER A 41 20.96 21.64 12.21
C SER A 41 21.12 20.34 13.03
N SER A 42 22.14 19.56 12.63
CA SER A 42 23.03 18.78 13.51
C SER A 42 22.40 17.86 14.56
N SER A 43 22.12 16.61 14.20
CA SER A 43 22.58 15.38 14.89
C SER A 43 21.85 14.17 14.30
N SER A 44 22.54 13.40 13.47
CA SER A 44 22.11 12.04 13.11
C SER A 44 22.30 11.13 14.33
N SER A 45 21.41 11.22 15.31
CA SER A 45 21.23 10.15 16.27
C SER A 45 20.32 9.12 15.60
N GLY A 46 20.78 7.87 15.46
CA GLY A 46 20.05 6.76 14.83
C GLY A 46 18.81 6.30 15.60
N GLN A 47 17.99 7.23 16.05
CA GLN A 47 16.70 7.01 16.68
C GLN A 47 15.63 7.06 15.59
N PRO A 48 14.77 6.03 15.49
CA PRO A 48 13.68 6.01 14.51
C PRO A 48 12.70 7.15 14.80
N SER A 49 12.13 7.73 13.74
CA SER A 49 11.06 8.73 13.89
C SER A 49 9.82 8.11 14.58
N LYS A 50 8.92 8.94 15.13
CA LYS A 50 7.66 8.43 15.75
C LYS A 50 6.86 7.56 14.79
N TYR A 51 6.78 7.94 13.52
CA TYR A 51 6.10 7.17 12.48
C TYR A 51 6.80 5.84 12.20
N GLU A 52 8.13 5.86 12.09
CA GLU A 52 8.94 4.67 11.84
C GLU A 52 8.86 3.66 13.01
N ALA A 53 8.90 4.12 14.26
CA ALA A 53 8.71 3.27 15.41
C ALA A 53 7.31 2.62 15.44
N LEU A 54 6.27 3.39 15.11
CA LEU A 54 4.91 2.85 14.97
C LEU A 54 4.83 1.82 13.84
N TYR A 55 5.37 2.16 12.67
CA TYR A 55 5.44 1.27 11.50
C TYR A 55 6.10 -0.06 11.84
N GLN A 56 7.28 -0.01 12.47
CA GLN A 56 7.99 -1.20 12.91
C GLN A 56 7.14 -2.02 13.89
N SER A 57 6.57 -1.39 14.93
CA SER A 57 5.78 -2.10 15.94
C SER A 57 4.54 -2.81 15.37
N LEU A 58 3.95 -2.26 14.30
CA LEU A 58 2.77 -2.83 13.65
C LEU A 58 3.13 -3.95 12.66
N LEU A 59 4.31 -3.91 12.04
CA LEU A 59 4.73 -4.88 11.03
C LEU A 59 5.56 -6.04 11.58
N ASP A 60 6.24 -5.84 12.71
CA ASP A 60 7.05 -6.87 13.39
C ASP A 60 6.25 -8.14 13.70
N PRO A 61 5.01 -8.07 14.23
CA PRO A 61 4.21 -9.28 14.51
C PRO A 61 3.92 -10.12 13.27
N PHE A 62 3.89 -9.51 12.08
CA PHE A 62 3.68 -10.21 10.81
C PHE A 62 4.99 -10.69 10.17
N GLY A 63 6.14 -10.28 10.69
CA GLY A 63 7.45 -10.49 10.05
C GLY A 63 7.57 -9.76 8.71
N TRP A 64 6.87 -8.64 8.54
CA TRP A 64 6.83 -7.88 7.28
C TRP A 64 7.62 -6.59 7.32
N TYR A 65 8.23 -6.24 8.46
CA TYR A 65 9.09 -5.07 8.54
C TYR A 65 10.24 -5.19 7.53
N GLN A 66 10.43 -4.13 6.76
CA GLN A 66 11.53 -3.98 5.82
C GLN A 66 12.17 -2.62 6.08
N GLU A 67 13.50 -2.57 6.02
CA GLU A 67 14.25 -1.30 6.13
C GLU A 67 14.00 -0.39 4.91
N ASN A 68 13.66 -0.99 3.76
CA ASN A 68 13.44 -0.30 2.50
C ASN A 68 12.09 -0.68 1.89
N PRO A 69 11.37 0.27 1.26
CA PRO A 69 10.11 -0.02 0.60
C PRO A 69 10.33 -0.89 -0.63
N THR A 70 9.31 -1.67 -1.01
CA THR A 70 9.34 -2.41 -2.28
C THR A 70 9.40 -1.47 -3.50
N HIS A 71 8.79 -0.28 -3.40
CA HIS A 71 8.85 0.77 -4.41
C HIS A 71 9.08 2.13 -3.77
N TYR A 72 10.02 2.92 -4.29
CA TYR A 72 10.20 4.31 -3.85
C TYR A 72 9.33 5.27 -4.65
N ALA A 73 8.74 6.23 -3.96
CA ALA A 73 8.04 7.35 -4.57
C ALA A 73 9.01 8.15 -5.47
N PRO A 74 8.77 8.26 -6.78
CA PRO A 74 9.61 9.02 -7.70
C PRO A 74 9.51 10.54 -7.49
N MET A 75 8.46 11.03 -6.83
CA MET A 75 8.18 12.44 -6.63
C MET A 75 7.53 12.69 -5.27
N GLY A 76 8.07 13.63 -4.50
CA GLY A 76 7.43 14.07 -3.25
C GLY A 76 6.08 14.74 -3.51
N SER A 77 5.18 14.69 -2.52
CA SER A 77 3.94 15.46 -2.61
C SER A 77 4.30 16.94 -2.72
N PRO A 78 3.64 17.68 -3.61
CA PRO A 78 3.70 19.12 -3.52
C PRO A 78 3.22 19.60 -2.15
N ARG A 79 3.85 20.65 -1.62
CA ARG A 79 3.57 21.19 -0.28
C ARG A 79 3.55 22.72 -0.30
N GLY A 80 2.75 23.30 0.60
CA GLY A 80 2.71 24.73 0.86
C GLY A 80 2.08 25.54 -0.28
N ASN A 81 2.44 26.82 -0.38
CA ASN A 81 1.91 27.75 -1.39
C ASN A 81 2.83 27.88 -2.62
N VAL A 82 3.75 26.94 -2.82
CA VAL A 82 4.71 27.01 -3.93
C VAL A 82 3.97 26.76 -5.24
N ARG A 83 4.12 27.65 -6.22
CA ARG A 83 3.54 27.47 -7.54
C ARG A 83 4.22 26.27 -8.22
N ILE A 84 3.47 25.20 -8.39
CA ILE A 84 3.94 23.99 -9.07
C ILE A 84 3.78 24.20 -10.58
N PRO A 85 4.82 23.97 -11.40
CA PRO A 85 4.65 23.95 -12.86
C PRO A 85 3.57 22.94 -13.26
N ALA A 86 2.70 23.30 -14.22
CA ALA A 86 1.56 22.46 -14.61
C ALA A 86 1.98 21.02 -14.96
N GLY A 87 3.07 20.84 -15.71
CA GLY A 87 3.61 19.52 -16.05
C GLY A 87 4.08 18.68 -14.85
N HIS A 88 4.50 19.31 -13.74
CA HIS A 88 4.82 18.57 -12.51
C HIS A 88 3.57 18.12 -11.78
N ALA A 89 2.52 18.95 -11.74
CA ALA A 89 1.25 18.57 -11.14
C ALA A 89 0.61 17.40 -11.92
N GLU A 90 0.60 17.46 -13.25
CA GLU A 90 0.12 16.38 -14.11
C GLU A 90 0.91 15.09 -13.90
N MET A 91 2.25 15.17 -13.81
CA MET A 91 3.11 14.01 -13.56
C MET A 91 2.85 13.40 -12.19
N TYR A 92 2.71 14.23 -11.15
CA TYR A 92 2.39 13.77 -9.80
C TYR A 92 1.01 13.10 -9.75
N LEU A 93 -0.01 13.67 -10.40
CA LEU A 93 -1.33 13.05 -10.52
C LEU A 93 -1.27 11.71 -11.26
N GLY A 94 -0.43 11.60 -12.29
CA GLY A 94 -0.14 10.33 -12.97
C GLY A 94 0.45 9.30 -12.03
N TYR A 95 1.44 9.69 -11.20
CA TYR A 95 2.02 8.79 -10.21
C TYR A 95 1.04 8.38 -9.12
N LEU A 96 0.21 9.29 -8.62
CA LEU A 96 -0.84 8.96 -7.64
C LEU A 96 -1.79 7.88 -8.16
N ARG A 97 -2.07 7.86 -9.47
CA ARG A 97 -2.97 6.88 -10.07
C ARG A 97 -2.29 5.53 -10.33
N ASP A 98 -1.05 5.56 -10.84
CA ASP A 98 -0.46 4.42 -11.54
C ASP A 98 0.76 3.81 -10.81
N ASN A 99 1.33 4.48 -9.80
CA ASN A 99 2.57 4.03 -9.15
C ASN A 99 2.30 3.40 -7.76
N PRO A 100 2.80 2.19 -7.49
CA PRO A 100 2.57 1.44 -6.24
C PRO A 100 3.22 2.06 -5.00
N ALA A 101 4.02 3.11 -5.13
CA ALA A 101 4.53 3.88 -4.00
C ALA A 101 3.52 4.92 -3.48
N TYR A 102 2.33 5.04 -4.09
CA TYR A 102 1.28 5.97 -3.66
C TYR A 102 -0.03 5.25 -3.38
N ILE A 103 -0.79 5.82 -2.45
CA ILE A 103 -2.19 5.45 -2.24
C ILE A 103 -3.01 6.02 -3.38
N SER A 104 -3.61 5.13 -4.17
CA SER A 104 -4.45 5.52 -5.28
C SER A 104 -5.70 6.29 -4.82
N PRO A 105 -6.14 7.34 -5.55
CA PRO A 105 -7.41 8.02 -5.28
C PRO A 105 -8.64 7.10 -5.26
N SER A 106 -8.58 5.97 -5.97
CA SER A 106 -9.65 4.97 -6.01
C SER A 106 -9.51 3.87 -4.95
N ALA A 107 -8.42 3.85 -4.17
CA ALA A 107 -8.15 2.79 -3.20
C ALA A 107 -9.30 2.57 -2.21
N ALA A 108 -9.90 3.67 -1.76
CA ALA A 108 -11.04 3.65 -0.86
C ALA A 108 -12.32 3.07 -1.47
N ASP A 109 -12.47 3.12 -2.79
CA ASP A 109 -13.68 2.66 -3.48
C ASP A 109 -13.75 1.13 -3.54
N GLU A 110 -12.60 0.47 -3.50
CA GLU A 110 -12.48 -0.99 -3.50
C GLU A 110 -13.03 -1.62 -2.20
N LEU A 111 -13.00 -0.87 -1.08
CA LEU A 111 -13.58 -1.32 0.19
C LEU A 111 -15.11 -1.20 0.25
N ASN A 112 -15.75 -0.53 -0.72
CA ASN A 112 -17.21 -0.32 -0.70
C ASN A 112 -17.97 -1.65 -0.72
N ALA A 113 -17.54 -2.62 -1.52
CA ALA A 113 -18.20 -3.91 -1.64
C ALA A 113 -18.20 -4.67 -0.30
N ILE A 114 -17.03 -4.71 0.35
CA ILE A 114 -16.85 -5.38 1.65
C ILE A 114 -17.66 -4.67 2.73
N LEU A 115 -17.57 -3.34 2.79
CA LEU A 115 -18.27 -2.54 3.77
C LEU A 115 -19.80 -2.68 3.64
N ASN A 116 -20.31 -2.68 2.41
CA ASN A 116 -21.74 -2.91 2.16
C ASN A 116 -22.14 -4.32 2.59
N ARG A 117 -21.36 -5.35 2.24
CA ARG A 117 -21.66 -6.72 2.64
C ARG A 117 -21.65 -6.92 4.16
N VAL A 118 -20.67 -6.38 4.87
CA VAL A 118 -20.65 -6.43 6.34
C VAL A 118 -21.86 -5.70 6.90
N ARG A 119 -22.21 -4.52 6.39
CA ARG A 119 -23.41 -3.78 6.80
C ARG A 119 -24.70 -4.57 6.57
N ASP A 120 -24.82 -5.24 5.44
CA ASP A 120 -25.99 -6.05 5.12
C ASP A 120 -26.09 -7.23 6.10
N MET A 121 -24.99 -7.92 6.38
CA MET A 121 -24.96 -9.05 7.31
C MET A 121 -25.28 -8.65 8.77
N VAL A 122 -24.80 -7.49 9.23
CA VAL A 122 -25.07 -7.03 10.61
C VAL A 122 -26.47 -6.45 10.78
N ASN A 123 -27.02 -5.81 9.74
CA ASN A 123 -28.35 -5.18 9.80
C ASN A 123 -29.49 -6.09 9.31
N SER A 124 -29.17 -7.25 8.71
CA SER A 124 -30.18 -8.19 8.23
C SER A 124 -31.08 -8.68 9.39
N PRO A 125 -32.41 -8.80 9.18
CA PRO A 125 -33.28 -9.45 10.17
C PRO A 125 -32.97 -10.95 10.30
N THR A 126 -32.45 -11.58 9.24
CA THR A 126 -32.07 -12.99 9.24
C THR A 126 -30.59 -13.16 9.59
N PRO A 127 -30.22 -14.14 10.43
CA PRO A 127 -28.82 -14.48 10.67
C PRO A 127 -28.08 -14.82 9.37
N PRO A 128 -26.82 -14.39 9.18
CA PRO A 128 -26.02 -14.79 8.03
C PRO A 128 -25.85 -16.31 7.98
N THR A 129 -25.77 -16.89 6.78
CA THR A 129 -25.48 -18.32 6.62
C THR A 129 -23.98 -18.60 6.77
N SER A 130 -23.60 -19.86 7.01
CA SER A 130 -22.18 -20.28 7.00
C SER A 130 -21.49 -19.91 5.68
N ASP A 131 -22.17 -20.02 4.53
CA ASP A 131 -21.62 -19.64 3.23
C ASP A 131 -21.42 -18.12 3.11
N ASP A 132 -22.31 -17.31 3.68
CA ASP A 132 -22.13 -15.85 3.74
C ASP A 132 -20.90 -15.47 4.57
N GLN A 133 -20.73 -16.11 5.73
CA GLN A 133 -19.59 -15.86 6.61
C GLN A 133 -18.28 -16.32 5.95
N ARG A 134 -18.26 -17.50 5.31
CA ARG A 134 -17.08 -17.97 4.56
C ARG A 134 -16.73 -17.06 3.40
N ALA A 135 -17.73 -16.58 2.65
CA ALA A 135 -17.52 -15.61 1.59
C ALA A 135 -16.95 -14.29 2.14
N LEU A 136 -17.44 -13.80 3.28
CA LEU A 136 -16.89 -12.63 3.95
C LEU A 136 -15.41 -12.80 4.30
N VAL A 137 -15.01 -13.95 4.83
CA VAL A 137 -13.58 -14.24 5.10
C VAL A 137 -12.75 -14.08 3.84
N GLY A 138 -13.19 -14.64 2.71
CA GLY A 138 -12.49 -14.49 1.43
C GLY A 138 -12.33 -13.02 1.00
N PHE A 139 -13.36 -12.20 1.17
CA PHE A 139 -13.27 -10.76 0.86
C PHE A 139 -12.30 -10.03 1.80
N LEU A 140 -12.29 -10.36 3.09
CA LEU A 140 -11.38 -9.76 4.05
C LEU A 140 -9.93 -10.14 3.78
N GLU A 141 -9.67 -11.37 3.34
CA GLU A 141 -8.32 -11.80 2.94
C GLU A 141 -7.84 -11.10 1.67
N GLU A 142 -8.72 -10.89 0.70
CA GLU A 142 -8.39 -10.11 -0.50
C GLU A 142 -8.01 -8.66 -0.11
N ALA A 143 -8.80 -8.04 0.77
CA ALA A 143 -8.47 -6.73 1.33
C ALA A 143 -7.17 -6.75 2.13
N ALA A 144 -6.90 -7.79 2.93
CA ALA A 144 -5.66 -7.92 3.71
C ALA A 144 -4.43 -8.09 2.79
N ASN A 145 -4.57 -8.82 1.68
CA ASN A 145 -3.50 -8.94 0.69
C ASN A 145 -3.20 -7.61 0.00
N ARG A 146 -4.22 -6.77 -0.21
CA ARG A 146 -4.05 -5.41 -0.70
C ARG A 146 -3.38 -4.53 0.34
N SER A 147 -3.91 -4.55 1.56
CA SER A 147 -3.39 -3.85 2.72
C SER A 147 -1.92 -4.13 2.94
N ARG A 148 -1.48 -5.40 2.82
CA ARG A 148 -0.07 -5.77 2.86
C ARG A 148 0.79 -5.01 1.83
N ARG A 149 0.32 -4.85 0.59
CA ARG A 149 1.06 -4.07 -0.42
C ARG A 149 1.13 -2.60 -0.02
N ASP A 150 0.04 -2.07 0.53
CA ASP A 150 -0.04 -0.68 0.99
C ASP A 150 0.90 -0.44 2.19
N LEU A 151 1.00 -1.39 3.11
CA LEU A 151 1.94 -1.39 4.23
C LEU A 151 3.40 -1.44 3.77
N MET A 152 3.73 -2.25 2.76
CA MET A 152 5.12 -2.46 2.32
C MET A 152 5.68 -1.38 1.39
N SER A 153 4.83 -0.48 0.89
CA SER A 153 5.21 0.50 -0.12
C SER A 153 4.67 1.90 0.18
N PRO A 154 3.41 2.26 -0.08
CA PRO A 154 2.96 3.64 0.11
C PRO A 154 2.98 4.11 1.57
N LEU A 155 2.75 3.23 2.54
CA LEU A 155 2.83 3.53 3.98
C LEU A 155 4.21 3.30 4.59
N HIS A 156 5.21 2.96 3.78
CA HIS A 156 6.57 2.88 4.27
C HIS A 156 7.08 4.28 4.71
N PRO A 157 7.88 4.39 5.79
CA PRO A 157 8.40 5.68 6.27
C PRO A 157 9.07 6.56 5.19
N GLU A 158 9.80 5.94 4.26
CA GLU A 158 10.44 6.62 3.12
C GLU A 158 9.44 7.23 2.11
N ASN A 159 8.19 6.75 2.05
CA ASN A 159 7.19 7.19 1.07
C ASN A 159 6.04 8.00 1.68
N VAL A 160 5.84 7.96 3.00
CA VAL A 160 4.67 8.57 3.65
C VAL A 160 4.58 10.09 3.39
N THR A 161 5.73 10.77 3.32
CA THR A 161 5.81 12.21 3.02
C THR A 161 5.48 12.55 1.58
N SER A 162 5.49 11.55 0.69
CA SER A 162 5.16 11.69 -0.73
C SER A 162 3.68 11.49 -1.02
N GLN A 163 2.87 11.06 -0.04
CA GLN A 163 1.44 10.85 -0.21
C GLN A 163 0.65 12.15 -0.33
N HIS A 164 -0.47 12.10 -1.04
CA HIS A 164 -1.46 13.18 -1.03
C HIS A 164 -2.52 12.91 0.06
N ILE A 165 -2.89 13.95 0.81
CA ILE A 165 -3.77 13.80 1.98
C ILE A 165 -5.14 13.21 1.64
N SER A 166 -5.74 13.64 0.51
CA SER A 166 -7.14 13.29 0.19
C SER A 166 -7.35 11.78 -0.01
N PRO A 167 -6.53 11.06 -0.81
CA PRO A 167 -6.58 9.60 -0.87
C PRO A 167 -6.34 8.91 0.47
N VAL A 168 -5.37 9.38 1.27
CA VAL A 168 -5.03 8.83 2.58
C VAL A 168 -6.22 8.93 3.55
N GLU A 169 -6.82 10.12 3.68
CA GLU A 169 -7.99 10.34 4.53
C GLU A 169 -9.21 9.54 4.05
N LYS A 170 -9.47 9.50 2.75
CA LYS A 170 -10.59 8.75 2.18
C LYS A 170 -10.46 7.27 2.50
N LEU A 171 -9.25 6.70 2.34
CA LEU A 171 -8.99 5.29 2.66
C LEU A 171 -9.03 5.02 4.17
N SER A 172 -8.41 5.89 4.98
CA SER A 172 -8.44 5.83 6.45
C SER A 172 -9.87 5.75 6.98
N ASN A 173 -10.75 6.63 6.50
CA ASN A 173 -12.15 6.66 6.91
C ASN A 173 -12.91 5.38 6.52
N LYS A 174 -12.58 4.77 5.38
CA LYS A 174 -13.19 3.49 4.96
C LYS A 174 -12.74 2.35 5.85
N TYR A 175 -11.44 2.27 6.16
CA TYR A 175 -10.93 1.27 7.08
C TYR A 175 -11.51 1.44 8.47
N LYS A 176 -11.55 2.66 9.02
CA LYS A 176 -12.17 2.95 10.31
C LYS A 176 -13.63 2.50 10.38
N ALA A 177 -14.40 2.72 9.31
CA ALA A 177 -15.78 2.25 9.22
C ALA A 177 -15.86 0.71 9.20
N LEU A 178 -14.95 0.05 8.47
CA LEU A 178 -14.90 -1.41 8.38
C LEU A 178 -14.44 -2.05 9.69
N THR A 179 -13.29 -1.65 10.23
CA THR A 179 -12.73 -2.19 11.48
C THR A 179 -13.64 -1.91 12.67
N GLY A 180 -14.32 -0.76 12.70
CA GLY A 180 -15.37 -0.48 13.70
C GLY A 180 -16.51 -1.49 13.69
N LEU A 181 -16.87 -2.03 12.52
CA LEU A 181 -17.85 -3.11 12.42
C LEU A 181 -17.26 -4.47 12.87
N LEU A 182 -16.00 -4.73 12.51
CA LEU A 182 -15.29 -5.98 12.79
C LEU A 182 -14.70 -6.09 14.21
N GLN A 183 -14.76 -5.02 15.01
CA GLN A 183 -14.28 -5.00 16.41
C GLN A 183 -15.42 -4.96 17.43
N ASN A 184 -16.65 -4.66 17.00
CA ASN A 184 -17.80 -4.69 17.88
C ASN A 184 -18.15 -6.14 18.22
N ARG A 185 -17.99 -6.52 19.48
CA ARG A 185 -18.23 -7.89 19.97
C ARG A 185 -19.59 -8.46 19.56
N HIS A 186 -20.64 -7.64 19.55
CA HIS A 186 -21.97 -8.09 19.17
C HIS A 186 -22.05 -8.45 17.67
N TRP A 187 -21.41 -7.66 16.81
CA TRP A 187 -21.39 -7.91 15.37
C TRP A 187 -20.43 -9.02 14.99
N VAL A 188 -19.27 -9.11 15.65
CA VAL A 188 -18.28 -10.17 15.38
C VAL A 188 -18.89 -11.55 15.58
N ASP A 189 -19.57 -11.79 16.72
CA ASP A 189 -20.24 -13.08 16.95
C ASP A 189 -21.21 -13.42 15.82
N ARG A 190 -22.03 -12.46 15.40
CA ARG A 190 -22.96 -12.64 14.28
C ARG A 190 -22.24 -12.92 12.93
N LEU A 191 -21.08 -12.32 12.71
CA LEU A 191 -20.30 -12.46 11.49
C LEU A 191 -19.45 -13.74 11.45
N THR A 192 -19.19 -14.37 12.61
CA THR A 192 -18.22 -15.48 12.69
C THR A 192 -18.72 -16.74 13.42
N ASN A 193 -19.92 -16.75 14.01
CA ASN A 193 -20.38 -17.86 14.86
C ASN A 193 -20.57 -19.22 14.15
N GLN A 194 -20.62 -19.27 12.83
CA GLN A 194 -20.72 -20.49 12.04
C GLN A 194 -19.43 -20.83 11.29
N LEU A 195 -18.35 -20.08 11.54
CA LEU A 195 -17.03 -20.36 10.99
C LEU A 195 -16.38 -21.51 11.78
N ASP A 196 -15.75 -22.42 11.05
CA ASP A 196 -14.84 -23.40 11.63
C ASP A 196 -13.57 -22.72 12.20
N PRO A 197 -12.79 -23.40 13.05
CA PRO A 197 -11.61 -22.81 13.68
C PRO A 197 -10.60 -22.21 12.68
N ASP A 198 -10.38 -22.87 11.54
CA ASP A 198 -9.45 -22.42 10.51
C ASP A 198 -9.95 -21.11 9.86
N GLN A 199 -11.25 -21.00 9.59
CA GLN A 199 -11.86 -19.78 9.06
C GLN A 199 -11.86 -18.64 10.08
N GLN A 200 -12.03 -18.95 11.38
CA GLN A 200 -11.91 -17.95 12.45
C GLN A 200 -10.49 -17.39 12.54
N GLU A 201 -9.47 -18.25 12.44
CA GLU A 201 -8.07 -17.81 12.42
C GLU A 201 -7.80 -16.89 11.22
N ARG A 202 -8.27 -17.27 10.03
CA ARG A 202 -8.14 -16.45 8.81
C ARG A 202 -8.86 -15.10 8.93
N PHE A 203 -10.05 -15.09 9.51
CA PHE A 203 -10.79 -13.85 9.81
C PHE A 203 -9.97 -12.93 10.73
N LEU A 204 -9.43 -13.47 11.83
CA LEU A 204 -8.65 -12.71 12.79
C LEU A 204 -7.35 -12.17 12.17
N ALA A 205 -6.64 -13.00 11.40
CA ALA A 205 -5.43 -12.61 10.70
C ALA A 205 -5.70 -11.46 9.72
N ALA A 206 -6.76 -11.56 8.90
CA ALA A 206 -7.16 -10.48 8.00
C ALA A 206 -7.50 -9.21 8.78
N ASN A 207 -8.31 -9.31 9.85
CA ASN A 207 -8.70 -8.16 10.67
C ASN A 207 -7.49 -7.46 11.33
N SER A 208 -6.49 -8.21 11.77
CA SER A 208 -5.23 -7.66 12.31
C SER A 208 -4.48 -6.82 11.28
N VAL A 209 -4.39 -7.29 10.03
CA VAL A 209 -3.72 -6.56 8.94
C VAL A 209 -4.48 -5.27 8.61
N LEU A 210 -5.81 -5.35 8.44
CA LEU A 210 -6.63 -4.16 8.15
C LEU A 210 -6.57 -3.11 9.28
N SER A 211 -6.50 -3.56 10.54
CA SER A 211 -6.35 -2.68 11.70
C SER A 211 -4.97 -1.99 11.76
N ALA A 212 -3.92 -2.70 11.36
CA ALA A 212 -2.57 -2.12 11.25
C ALA A 212 -2.53 -1.02 10.17
N GLU A 213 -3.11 -1.28 9.00
CA GLU A 213 -3.20 -0.27 7.94
C GLU A 213 -4.05 0.93 8.35
N GLN A 214 -5.21 0.71 8.99
CA GLN A 214 -6.02 1.81 9.53
C GLN A 214 -5.17 2.74 10.41
N THR A 215 -4.42 2.16 11.35
CA THR A 215 -3.62 2.90 12.32
C THR A 215 -2.49 3.70 11.63
N LEU A 216 -1.84 3.10 10.64
CA LEU A 216 -0.81 3.78 9.86
C LEU A 216 -1.38 4.86 8.96
N LEU A 217 -2.56 4.65 8.36
CA LEU A 217 -3.25 5.66 7.56
C LEU A 217 -3.66 6.87 8.40
N GLU A 218 -4.24 6.63 9.59
CA GLU A 218 -4.60 7.70 10.53
C GLU A 218 -3.37 8.55 10.87
N THR A 219 -2.25 7.90 11.20
CA THR A 219 -1.01 8.60 11.52
C THR A 219 -0.36 9.26 10.29
N ALA A 220 -0.47 8.65 9.11
CA ALA A 220 0.09 9.17 7.86
C ALA A 220 -0.53 10.50 7.42
N THR A 221 -1.76 10.81 7.85
CA THR A 221 -2.40 12.10 7.57
C THR A 221 -1.58 13.29 8.07
N GLU A 222 -0.84 13.13 9.17
CA GLU A 222 0.06 14.16 9.73
C GLU A 222 1.27 14.44 8.81
N TYR A 223 1.62 13.49 7.95
CA TYR A 223 2.81 13.54 7.09
C TYR A 223 2.50 13.75 5.61
N ALA A 224 1.27 13.47 5.18
CA ALA A 224 0.84 13.62 3.79
C ALA A 224 0.76 15.09 3.37
N GLY A 225 1.06 15.36 2.11
CA GLY A 225 1.00 16.71 1.54
C GLY A 225 -0.37 17.07 0.97
N THR A 226 -0.60 18.37 0.82
CA THR A 226 -1.80 18.92 0.16
C THR A 226 -1.36 19.69 -1.08
N PHE A 227 -2.16 19.64 -2.16
CA PHE A 227 -1.93 20.58 -3.25
C PHE A 227 -2.06 22.03 -2.72
N PRO A 228 -1.16 22.94 -3.13
CA PRO A 228 -1.37 24.37 -2.96
C PRO A 228 -2.75 24.71 -3.54
N ARG A 229 -3.51 25.55 -2.83
CA ARG A 229 -4.71 26.14 -3.42
C ARG A 229 -4.26 26.88 -4.68
N LEU A 230 -4.78 26.48 -5.84
CA LEU A 230 -4.63 27.26 -7.05
C LEU A 230 -5.29 28.63 -6.76
N PRO A 231 -4.58 29.75 -6.90
CA PRO A 231 -5.17 31.07 -6.76
C PRO A 231 -6.25 31.32 -7.82
#